data_AF-E8T678-F1
#
_entry.id   AF-E8T678-F1
#
_cell.length_a   1.000
_cell.length_b   1.000
_cell.length_c   1.000
_cell.angle_alpha   90.00
_cell.angle_beta   90.00
_cell.angle_gamma   90.00
#
_symmetry.space_group_name_H-M   'P 1'
#
loop_
_entity.id
_entity.type
_entity.pdbx_description
1 polymer ?
#
loop_
_entity_poly.entity_id
_entity_poly.type
_entity_poly.pdbx_seq_one_letter_code
_entity_poly.pdbx_strand_id
1 'polypeptide(L)'
;MQRVLWWIAFALFVAIVVLGIFAISAVIASNPVTAAFFLGFLGFWLFANRLIFGFGGIANAAKAFIDGQLPDKAELAKKVAKTQELAQLQKLEELSVVALLGMWRNALEPFKYAYYLGFFLTFLLAVLFELNIISSIVFGPVAEAVMLGAAIPTLLVWGLELLADYYLAKAAVKAVEELQSQEQPQKGQEEQNK
;
A
#
# COMPACT_ATOMS: atom_id res chain seq x y z
N MET A 1 34.92 16.69 -22.36
CA MET A 1 34.95 15.71 -21.25
C MET A 1 33.57 15.19 -20.87
N GLN A 2 32.59 16.05 -20.55
CA GLN A 2 31.22 15.63 -20.16
C GLN A 2 30.48 14.73 -21.18
N ARG A 3 30.58 15.02 -22.49
CA ARG A 3 29.95 14.17 -23.53
C ARG A 3 30.50 12.73 -23.54
N VAL A 4 31.80 12.55 -23.27
CA VAL A 4 32.43 11.22 -23.26
C VAL A 4 32.01 10.42 -22.03
N LEU A 5 31.93 11.06 -20.87
CA LEU A 5 31.38 10.48 -19.63
C LEU A 5 29.93 10.03 -19.80
N TRP A 6 29.10 10.81 -20.51
CA TRP A 6 27.71 10.45 -20.79
C TRP A 6 27.59 9.21 -21.67
N TRP A 7 28.42 9.09 -22.72
CA TRP A 7 28.45 7.90 -23.56
C TRP A 7 28.97 6.67 -22.84
N ILE A 8 29.95 6.82 -21.93
CA ILE A 8 30.44 5.71 -21.09
C ILE A 8 29.34 5.25 -20.12
N ALA A 9 28.64 6.19 -19.47
CA ALA A 9 27.54 5.87 -18.57
C ALA A 9 26.36 5.19 -19.31
N PHE A 10 26.04 5.68 -20.51
CA PHE A 10 25.02 5.08 -21.37
C PHE A 10 25.42 3.66 -21.82
N ALA A 11 26.66 3.47 -22.25
CA ALA A 11 27.18 2.15 -22.62
C ALA A 11 27.18 1.17 -21.45
N LEU A 12 27.56 1.62 -20.25
CA LEU A 12 27.46 0.82 -19.03
C LEU A 12 26.02 0.47 -18.68
N PHE A 13 25.09 1.42 -18.78
CA PHE A 13 23.67 1.16 -18.56
C PHE A 13 23.12 0.12 -19.53
N VAL A 14 23.38 0.28 -20.83
CA VAL A 14 22.96 -0.69 -21.85
C VAL A 14 23.60 -2.07 -21.60
N ALA A 15 24.89 -2.12 -21.25
CA ALA A 15 25.57 -3.37 -20.92
C ALA A 15 24.93 -4.05 -19.69
N ILE A 16 24.58 -3.30 -18.64
CA ILE A 16 23.89 -3.82 -17.46
C ILE A 16 22.50 -4.35 -17.83
N VAL A 17 21.75 -3.64 -18.68
CA VAL A 17 20.42 -4.08 -19.13
C VAL A 17 20.53 -5.38 -19.94
N VAL A 18 21.47 -5.45 -20.89
CA VAL A 18 21.67 -6.64 -21.73
C VAL A 18 22.16 -7.83 -20.91
N LEU A 19 23.15 -7.63 -20.04
CA LEU A 19 23.64 -8.67 -19.13
C LEU A 19 22.56 -9.09 -18.12
N GLY A 20 21.75 -8.16 -17.64
CA GLY A 20 20.61 -8.43 -16.77
C GLY A 20 19.58 -9.32 -17.47
N ILE A 21 19.18 -8.98 -18.71
CA ILE A 21 18.27 -9.79 -19.51
C ILE A 21 18.86 -11.19 -19.74
N PHE A 22 20.13 -11.28 -20.14
CA PHE A 22 20.79 -12.55 -20.41
C PHE A 22 20.92 -13.42 -19.14
N ALA A 23 21.27 -12.82 -18.01
CA ALA A 23 21.34 -13.50 -16.72
C ALA A 23 19.96 -13.97 -16.27
N ILE A 24 18.92 -13.16 -16.46
CA ILE A 24 17.52 -13.56 -16.18
C ILE A 24 17.12 -14.75 -17.06
N SER A 25 17.41 -14.71 -18.37
CA SER A 25 17.14 -15.82 -19.29
C SER A 25 17.91 -17.09 -18.92
N ALA A 26 19.18 -16.98 -18.53
CA ALA A 26 19.99 -18.11 -18.08
C ALA A 26 19.48 -18.71 -16.75
N VAL A 27 19.07 -17.87 -15.80
CA VAL A 27 18.49 -18.30 -14.52
C VAL A 27 17.13 -18.99 -14.74
N ILE A 28 16.28 -18.47 -15.63
CA ILE A 28 15.01 -19.12 -16.03
C ILE A 28 15.29 -20.50 -16.64
N ALA A 29 16.32 -20.63 -17.49
CA ALA A 29 16.68 -21.89 -18.12
C ALA A 29 17.27 -22.92 -17.13
N SER A 30 18.02 -22.46 -16.12
CA SER A 30 18.66 -23.35 -15.13
C SER A 30 17.76 -23.73 -13.95
N ASN A 31 16.88 -22.81 -13.52
CA ASN A 31 15.99 -23.01 -12.38
C ASN A 31 14.69 -22.21 -12.56
N PRO A 32 13.73 -22.72 -13.36
CA PRO A 32 12.51 -22.01 -13.70
C PRO A 32 11.61 -21.74 -12.49
N VAL A 33 11.64 -22.62 -11.48
CA VAL A 33 10.84 -22.49 -10.26
C VAL A 33 11.35 -21.31 -9.41
N THR A 34 12.65 -21.22 -9.18
CA THR A 34 13.23 -20.08 -8.45
C THR A 34 13.03 -18.76 -9.21
N ALA A 35 13.18 -18.77 -10.54
CA ALA A 35 12.90 -17.59 -11.34
C ALA A 35 11.43 -17.15 -11.23
N ALA A 36 10.49 -18.10 -11.30
CA ALA A 36 9.06 -17.86 -11.14
C ALA A 36 8.72 -17.28 -9.77
N PHE A 37 9.34 -17.79 -8.70
CA PHE A 37 9.22 -17.21 -7.37
C PHE A 37 9.64 -15.74 -7.33
N PHE A 38 10.83 -15.41 -7.88
CA PHE A 38 11.30 -14.03 -7.91
C PHE A 38 10.44 -13.12 -8.79
N LEU A 39 9.90 -13.64 -9.90
CA LEU A 39 8.97 -12.90 -10.75
C LEU A 39 7.66 -12.60 -10.01
N GLY A 40 7.11 -13.58 -9.29
CA GLY A 40 5.95 -13.37 -8.43
C GLY A 40 6.23 -12.34 -7.33
N PHE A 41 7.34 -12.49 -6.63
CA PHE A 41 7.76 -11.57 -5.58
C PHE A 41 7.95 -10.14 -6.09
N LEU A 42 8.83 -9.93 -7.07
CA LEU A 42 9.15 -8.59 -7.58
C LEU A 42 7.95 -7.97 -8.30
N GLY A 43 7.20 -8.76 -9.06
CA GLY A 43 5.99 -8.31 -9.74
C GLY A 43 5.00 -7.73 -8.75
N PHE A 44 4.64 -8.50 -7.71
CA PHE A 44 3.73 -8.00 -6.68
C PHE A 44 4.33 -6.91 -5.82
N TRP A 45 5.64 -6.94 -5.56
CA TRP A 45 6.32 -5.88 -4.80
C TRP A 45 6.16 -4.50 -5.45
N LEU A 46 6.26 -4.42 -6.78
CA LEU A 46 6.09 -3.17 -7.51
C LEU A 46 4.68 -2.58 -7.32
N PHE A 47 3.64 -3.41 -7.36
CA PHE A 47 2.25 -2.97 -7.16
C PHE A 47 1.93 -2.73 -5.67
N ALA A 48 2.53 -3.51 -4.77
CA ALA A 48 2.37 -3.39 -3.32
C ALA A 48 2.92 -2.07 -2.79
N ASN A 49 3.93 -1.49 -3.45
CA ASN A 49 4.64 -0.30 -3.00
C ASN A 49 3.71 0.86 -2.59
N ARG A 50 2.71 1.17 -3.43
CA ARG A 50 1.72 2.22 -3.16
C ARG A 50 0.86 1.91 -1.94
N LEU A 51 0.48 0.65 -1.75
CA LEU A 51 -0.36 0.20 -0.65
C LEU A 51 0.42 0.12 0.67
N ILE A 52 1.66 -0.38 0.64
CA ILE A 52 2.55 -0.43 1.80
C ILE A 52 2.77 0.98 2.37
N PHE A 53 3.17 1.94 1.53
CA PHE A 53 3.36 3.32 1.98
C PHE A 53 2.06 4.04 2.29
N GLY A 54 0.97 3.73 1.59
CA GLY A 54 -0.35 4.27 1.87
C GLY A 54 -0.86 3.87 3.24
N PHE A 55 -1.03 2.56 3.48
CA PHE A 55 -1.51 2.03 4.76
C PHE A 55 -0.54 2.29 5.90
N GLY A 56 0.77 2.11 5.69
CA GLY A 56 1.77 2.43 6.70
C GLY A 56 1.76 3.92 7.09
N GLY A 57 1.56 4.80 6.12
CA GLY A 57 1.42 6.25 6.35
C GLY A 57 0.15 6.59 7.14
N ILE A 58 -0.98 5.97 6.82
CA ILE A 58 -2.23 6.15 7.57
C ILE A 58 -2.09 5.65 9.00
N ALA A 59 -1.54 4.44 9.20
CA ALA A 59 -1.32 3.85 10.51
C ALA A 59 -0.45 4.76 11.40
N ASN A 60 0.66 5.29 10.85
CA ASN A 60 1.54 6.19 11.59
C ASN A 60 0.87 7.52 11.92
N ALA A 61 0.14 8.13 10.99
CA ALA A 61 -0.54 9.40 11.22
C ALA A 61 -1.70 9.26 12.21
N ALA A 62 -2.47 8.17 12.13
CA ALA A 62 -3.52 7.84 13.09
C ALA A 62 -2.94 7.59 14.49
N LYS A 63 -1.82 6.85 14.59
CA LYS A 63 -1.12 6.65 15.86
C LYS A 63 -0.59 7.97 16.44
N ALA A 64 0.03 8.83 15.64
CA ALA A 64 0.50 10.14 16.10
C ALA A 64 -0.64 10.98 16.70
N PHE A 65 -1.81 10.99 16.03
CA PHE A 65 -3.01 11.65 16.54
C PHE A 65 -3.49 11.06 17.89
N ILE A 66 -3.49 9.73 18.02
CA ILE A 66 -3.80 9.04 19.28
C ILE A 66 -2.81 9.42 20.38
N ASP A 67 -1.53 9.55 20.05
CA ASP A 67 -0.46 9.91 20.99
C ASP A 67 -0.43 11.43 21.30
N GLY A 68 -1.38 12.21 20.77
CA GLY A 68 -1.51 13.65 21.02
C GLY A 68 -0.57 14.53 20.20
N GLN A 69 0.16 13.94 19.25
CA GLN A 69 0.94 14.67 18.26
C GLN A 69 0.02 15.02 17.10
N LEU A 70 -0.32 16.31 16.95
CA LEU A 70 -1.15 16.77 15.83
C LEU A 70 -0.41 16.51 14.51
N PRO A 71 -0.89 15.58 13.66
CA PRO A 71 -0.29 15.39 12.35
C PRO A 71 -0.48 16.64 11.51
N ASP A 72 0.47 16.97 10.64
CA ASP A 72 0.36 18.14 9.77
C ASP A 72 -0.85 17.99 8.82
N LYS A 73 -1.90 18.77 9.11
CA LYS A 73 -3.15 18.79 8.33
C LYS A 73 -2.90 19.19 6.87
N ALA A 74 -1.96 20.09 6.61
CA ALA A 74 -1.65 20.54 5.25
C ALA A 74 -0.98 19.41 4.45
N GLU A 75 -0.12 18.63 5.08
CA GLU A 75 0.51 17.46 4.44
C GLU A 75 -0.52 16.35 4.17
N LEU A 76 -1.44 16.09 5.11
CA LEU A 76 -2.53 15.13 4.95
C LEU A 76 -3.49 15.55 3.82
N ALA A 77 -3.93 16.81 3.83
CA ALA A 77 -4.78 17.37 2.77
C ALA A 77 -4.12 17.26 1.40
N LYS A 78 -2.80 17.45 1.31
CA LYS A 78 -2.03 17.27 0.06
C LYS A 78 -1.98 15.82 -0.40
N LYS A 79 -1.90 14.84 0.50
CA LYS A 79 -1.94 13.40 0.16
C LYS A 79 -3.31 12.97 -0.34
N VAL A 80 -4.38 13.52 0.25
CA VAL A 80 -5.76 13.32 -0.22
C VAL A 80 -5.99 13.99 -1.58
N ALA A 81 -5.60 15.25 -1.73
CA ALA A 81 -5.78 16.04 -2.95
C ALA A 81 -4.95 15.58 -4.15
N LYS A 82 -3.82 14.88 -3.93
CA LYS A 82 -3.09 14.21 -5.02
C LYS A 82 -3.82 12.96 -5.55
N THR A 83 -4.80 12.44 -4.82
CA THR A 83 -5.45 11.16 -5.13
C THR A 83 -6.89 11.33 -5.62
N GLN A 84 -7.57 12.41 -5.25
CA GLN A 84 -8.83 12.85 -5.87
C GLN A 84 -8.56 13.98 -6.86
N GLU A 85 -9.03 13.84 -8.11
CA GLU A 85 -9.05 14.95 -9.08
C GLU A 85 -9.75 16.18 -8.47
N LEU A 86 -8.96 17.23 -8.24
CA LEU A 86 -9.30 18.66 -8.40
C LEU A 86 -10.78 19.04 -8.19
N ALA A 87 -11.17 19.42 -6.96
CA ALA A 87 -12.30 20.34 -6.77
C ALA A 87 -12.41 21.07 -5.42
N GLN A 88 -11.86 20.59 -4.29
CA GLN A 88 -12.27 21.12 -2.96
C GLN A 88 -11.15 21.37 -1.95
N LEU A 89 -10.01 21.93 -2.39
CA LEU A 89 -8.89 22.30 -1.50
C LEU A 89 -9.31 23.23 -0.34
N GLN A 90 -10.35 24.05 -0.51
CA GLN A 90 -10.85 24.95 0.55
C GLN A 90 -11.70 24.25 1.62
N LYS A 91 -12.35 23.11 1.32
CA LYS A 91 -13.17 22.37 2.31
C LYS A 91 -12.40 21.29 3.07
N LEU A 92 -11.23 20.89 2.57
CA LEU A 92 -10.38 19.88 3.21
C LEU A 92 -9.69 20.40 4.47
N GLU A 93 -9.43 21.71 4.54
CA GLU A 93 -8.78 22.33 5.70
C GLU A 93 -9.72 22.41 6.92
N GLU A 94 -11.04 22.46 6.67
CA GLU A 94 -12.11 22.40 7.69
C GLU A 94 -12.36 20.98 8.20
N LEU A 95 -11.90 19.95 7.49
CA LEU A 95 -12.12 18.56 7.88
C LEU A 95 -11.24 18.14 9.06
N SER A 96 -11.79 17.29 9.93
CA SER A 96 -11.03 16.71 11.05
C SER A 96 -9.89 15.82 10.53
N VAL A 97 -8.83 15.67 11.32
CA VAL A 97 -7.68 14.81 10.98
C VAL A 97 -8.14 13.38 10.68
N VAL A 98 -9.11 12.87 11.45
CA VAL A 98 -9.71 11.55 11.24
C VAL A 98 -10.45 11.46 9.91
N ALA A 99 -11.20 12.50 9.52
CA ALA A 99 -11.88 12.53 8.23
C ALA A 99 -10.89 12.54 7.05
N LEU A 100 -9.80 13.31 7.16
CA LEU A 100 -8.72 13.32 6.17
C LEU A 100 -8.03 11.95 6.05
N LEU A 101 -7.78 11.27 7.17
CA LEU A 101 -7.21 9.92 7.17
C LEU A 101 -8.18 8.90 6.56
N GLY A 102 -9.48 9.01 6.85
CA GLY A 102 -10.52 8.18 6.23
C GLY A 102 -10.63 8.39 4.71
N MET A 103 -10.55 9.64 4.25
CA MET A 103 -10.52 9.94 2.82
C MET A 103 -9.26 9.38 2.15
N TRP A 104 -8.09 9.51 2.80
CA TRP A 104 -6.85 8.91 2.28
C TRP A 104 -6.95 7.39 2.19
N ARG A 105 -7.55 6.74 3.20
CA ARG A 105 -7.82 5.30 3.22
C ARG A 105 -8.71 4.87 2.07
N ASN A 106 -9.80 5.60 1.82
CA ASN A 106 -10.74 5.32 0.72
C ASN A 106 -10.08 5.51 -0.64
N ALA A 107 -9.18 6.50 -0.77
CA ALA A 107 -8.45 6.75 -2.00
C ALA A 107 -7.48 5.60 -2.39
N LEU A 108 -7.16 4.69 -1.45
CA LEU A 108 -6.38 3.48 -1.71
C LEU A 108 -7.23 2.28 -2.15
N GLU A 109 -8.55 2.33 -2.03
CA GLU A 109 -9.43 1.19 -2.32
C GLU A 109 -9.32 0.66 -3.76
N PRO A 110 -9.32 1.48 -4.81
CA PRO A 110 -9.20 0.95 -6.18
C PRO A 110 -7.90 0.16 -6.38
N PHE A 111 -6.80 0.64 -5.79
CA PHE A 111 -5.50 -0.03 -5.84
C PHE A 111 -5.49 -1.32 -5.03
N LYS A 112 -6.14 -1.30 -3.86
CA LYS A 112 -6.31 -2.47 -3.01
C LYS A 112 -7.03 -3.59 -3.76
N TYR A 113 -8.17 -3.27 -4.36
CA TYR A 113 -8.98 -4.27 -5.07
C TYR A 113 -8.24 -4.82 -6.30
N ALA A 114 -7.59 -3.96 -7.09
CA ALA A 114 -6.78 -4.41 -8.22
C ALA A 114 -5.62 -5.33 -7.77
N TYR A 115 -4.95 -4.96 -6.69
CA TYR A 115 -3.83 -5.74 -6.13
C TYR A 115 -4.27 -7.12 -5.65
N TYR A 116 -5.31 -7.20 -4.81
CA TYR A 116 -5.81 -8.48 -4.31
C TYR A 116 -6.49 -9.31 -5.39
N LEU A 117 -7.12 -8.70 -6.39
CA LEU A 117 -7.61 -9.43 -7.56
C LEU A 117 -6.47 -10.10 -8.31
N GLY A 118 -5.36 -9.39 -8.54
CA GLY A 118 -4.16 -9.97 -9.15
C GLY A 118 -3.62 -11.15 -8.34
N PHE A 119 -3.54 -11.00 -7.02
CA PHE A 119 -3.09 -12.07 -6.13
C PHE A 119 -4.05 -13.27 -6.20
N PHE A 120 -5.36 -13.02 -6.11
CA PHE A 120 -6.38 -14.04 -6.18
C PHE A 120 -6.34 -14.83 -7.49
N LEU A 121 -6.11 -14.17 -8.63
CA LEU A 121 -5.97 -14.86 -9.93
C LEU A 121 -4.74 -15.76 -9.95
N THR A 122 -3.61 -15.29 -9.38
CA THR A 122 -2.38 -16.08 -9.29
C THR A 122 -2.57 -17.28 -8.36
N PHE A 123 -3.24 -17.06 -7.23
CA PHE A 123 -3.61 -18.11 -6.28
C PHE A 123 -4.54 -19.15 -6.91
N LEU A 124 -5.60 -18.70 -7.57
CA LEU A 124 -6.54 -19.58 -8.26
C LEU A 124 -5.83 -20.42 -9.31
N LEU A 125 -4.93 -19.82 -10.10
CA LEU A 125 -4.16 -20.53 -11.11
C LEU A 125 -3.30 -21.65 -10.47
N ALA A 126 -2.62 -21.37 -9.36
CA ALA A 126 -1.85 -22.38 -8.64
C ALA A 126 -2.75 -23.53 -8.14
N VAL A 127 -3.90 -23.21 -7.54
CA VAL A 127 -4.86 -24.21 -7.05
C VAL A 127 -5.41 -25.07 -8.19
N LEU A 128 -5.71 -24.49 -9.36
CA LEU A 128 -6.20 -25.24 -10.52
C LEU A 128 -5.19 -26.28 -11.03
N PHE A 129 -3.90 -25.98 -10.96
CA PHE A 129 -2.84 -26.94 -11.26
C PHE A 129 -2.67 -27.99 -10.15
N GLU A 130 -2.70 -27.57 -8.89
CA GLU A 130 -2.56 -28.47 -7.73
C GLU A 130 -3.69 -29.51 -7.66
N LEU A 131 -4.93 -29.09 -7.95
CA LEU A 131 -6.09 -29.97 -8.00
C LEU A 131 -6.19 -30.80 -9.30
N ASN A 132 -5.18 -30.73 -10.18
CA ASN A 132 -5.16 -31.39 -11.49
C ASN A 132 -6.38 -31.06 -12.39
N ILE A 133 -7.05 -29.93 -12.17
CA ILE A 133 -8.12 -29.44 -13.06
C ILE A 133 -7.54 -29.05 -14.41
N ILE A 134 -6.35 -28.43 -14.40
CA ILE A 134 -5.52 -28.20 -15.58
C ILE A 134 -4.28 -29.09 -15.44
N SER A 135 -4.18 -30.13 -16.28
CA SER A 135 -3.09 -31.10 -16.17
C SER A 135 -1.83 -30.60 -16.89
N SER A 136 -0.88 -30.06 -16.13
CA SER A 136 0.48 -29.87 -16.62
C SER A 136 1.52 -30.02 -15.51
N ILE A 137 2.30 -31.10 -15.62
CA ILE A 137 3.41 -31.42 -14.70
C ILE A 137 4.51 -30.35 -14.74
N VAL A 138 4.66 -29.67 -15.88
CA VAL A 138 5.72 -28.67 -16.09
C VAL A 138 5.32 -27.29 -15.54
N PHE A 139 4.04 -26.91 -15.66
CA PHE A 139 3.57 -25.58 -15.27
C PHE A 139 3.04 -25.50 -13.83
N GLY A 140 2.64 -26.62 -13.22
CA GLY A 140 2.15 -26.63 -11.82
C GLY A 140 3.16 -26.05 -10.82
N PRO A 141 4.41 -26.57 -10.75
CA PRO A 141 5.42 -26.06 -9.83
C PRO A 141 5.81 -24.60 -10.10
N VAL A 142 5.71 -24.16 -11.35
CA VAL A 142 5.97 -22.76 -11.74
C VAL A 142 4.86 -21.85 -11.21
N ALA A 143 3.60 -22.21 -11.41
CA ALA A 143 2.46 -21.43 -10.92
C ALA A 143 2.45 -21.32 -9.38
N GLU A 144 2.74 -22.42 -8.69
CA GLU A 144 2.91 -22.45 -7.24
C GLU A 144 4.01 -21.50 -6.78
N ALA A 145 5.17 -21.54 -7.43
CA ALA A 145 6.28 -20.65 -7.09
C ALA A 145 5.94 -19.17 -7.28
N VAL A 146 5.26 -18.79 -8.38
CA VAL A 146 4.77 -17.41 -8.58
C VAL A 146 3.83 -17.01 -7.45
N MET A 147 2.88 -17.88 -7.08
CA MET A 147 1.91 -17.65 -6.01
C MET A 147 2.59 -17.44 -4.66
N LEU A 148 3.55 -18.30 -4.30
CA LEU A 148 4.33 -18.19 -3.06
C LEU A 148 5.17 -16.90 -3.03
N GLY A 149 5.79 -16.53 -4.16
CA GLY A 149 6.51 -15.27 -4.30
C GLY A 149 5.59 -14.06 -4.09
N ALA A 150 4.40 -14.09 -4.69
CA ALA A 150 3.38 -13.05 -4.57
C ALA A 150 2.76 -12.97 -3.16
N ALA A 151 2.74 -14.07 -2.41
CA ALA A 151 2.14 -14.13 -1.08
C ALA A 151 2.88 -13.24 -0.08
N ILE A 152 4.21 -13.14 -0.16
CA ILE A 152 5.03 -12.35 0.78
C ILE A 152 4.62 -10.86 0.79
N PRO A 153 4.69 -10.10 -0.33
CA PRO A 153 4.24 -8.71 -0.35
C PRO A 153 2.75 -8.58 -0.04
N THR A 154 1.94 -9.57 -0.39
CA THR A 154 0.50 -9.56 -0.13
C THR A 154 0.19 -9.62 1.36
N LEU A 155 0.88 -10.48 2.11
CA LEU A 155 0.74 -10.56 3.56
C LEU A 155 1.21 -9.26 4.24
N LEU A 156 2.25 -8.61 3.72
CA LEU A 156 2.69 -7.30 4.22
C LEU A 156 1.64 -6.21 3.99
N VAL A 157 1.08 -6.13 2.77
CA VAL A 157 0.00 -5.19 2.44
C VAL A 157 -1.19 -5.41 3.36
N TRP A 158 -1.60 -6.67 3.53
CA TRP A 158 -2.73 -7.03 4.38
C TRP A 158 -2.50 -6.70 5.85
N GLY A 159 -1.31 -6.98 6.39
CA GLY A 159 -0.95 -6.63 7.77
C GLY A 159 -0.97 -5.13 8.01
N LEU A 160 -0.47 -4.33 7.05
CA LEU A 160 -0.51 -2.87 7.15
C LEU A 160 -1.92 -2.31 7.01
N GLU A 161 -2.74 -2.90 6.14
CA GLU A 161 -4.16 -2.56 6.02
C GLU A 161 -4.88 -2.73 7.37
N LEU A 162 -4.72 -3.90 8.01
CA LEU A 162 -5.31 -4.18 9.33
C LEU A 162 -4.84 -3.19 10.40
N LEU A 163 -3.54 -2.86 10.41
CA LEU A 163 -2.99 -1.86 11.34
C LEU A 163 -3.55 -0.46 11.09
N ALA A 164 -3.65 -0.05 9.82
CA ALA A 164 -4.22 1.24 9.45
C ALA A 164 -5.67 1.34 9.89
N ASP A 165 -6.48 0.33 9.62
CA ASP A 165 -7.90 0.32 9.97
C ASP A 165 -8.11 0.31 11.50
N TYR A 166 -7.27 -0.44 12.23
CA TYR A 166 -7.28 -0.44 13.70
C TYR A 166 -6.95 0.93 14.31
N TYR A 167 -5.86 1.57 13.87
CA TYR A 167 -5.49 2.88 14.38
C TYR A 167 -6.47 3.97 13.94
N LEU A 168 -7.02 3.89 12.74
CA LEU A 168 -8.05 4.80 12.27
C LEU A 168 -9.31 4.71 13.15
N ALA A 169 -9.76 3.49 13.47
CA ALA A 169 -10.91 3.27 14.34
C ALA A 169 -10.68 3.86 15.75
N LYS A 170 -9.49 3.62 16.33
CA LYS A 170 -9.11 4.22 17.62
C LYS A 170 -9.05 5.74 17.58
N ALA A 171 -8.49 6.31 16.52
CA ALA A 171 -8.45 7.76 16.33
C ALA A 171 -9.85 8.36 16.23
N ALA A 172 -10.79 7.67 15.57
CA ALA A 172 -12.19 8.08 15.50
C ALA A 172 -12.88 8.07 16.87
N VAL A 173 -12.68 7.03 17.68
CA VAL A 173 -13.22 6.96 19.05
C VAL A 173 -12.68 8.11 19.90
N LYS A 174 -11.35 8.33 19.89
CA LYS A 174 -10.73 9.43 20.64
C LYS A 174 -11.28 10.81 20.22
N ALA A 175 -11.48 11.03 18.92
CA ALA A 175 -12.05 12.28 18.43
C ALA A 175 -13.49 12.51 18.91
N VAL A 176 -14.29 11.45 19.05
CA VAL A 176 -15.65 11.54 19.62
C VAL A 176 -15.60 11.85 21.12
N GLU A 177 -14.71 11.21 21.88
CA GLU A 177 -14.50 11.46 23.31
C GLU A 177 -14.07 12.90 23.59
N GLU A 178 -13.18 13.47 22.76
CA GLU A 178 -12.74 14.87 22.86
C GLU A 178 -13.89 15.86 22.60
N LEU A 179 -14.79 15.55 21.65
CA LEU A 179 -15.99 16.37 21.39
C LEU A 179 -16.99 16.32 22.55
N GLN A 180 -17.26 15.13 23.10
CA GLN A 180 -18.18 14.98 24.24
C GLN A 180 -17.65 15.64 25.52
N SER A 181 -16.33 15.60 25.72
CA SER A 181 -15.67 16.25 26.87
C SER A 181 -15.68 17.79 26.77
N GLN A 182 -15.81 18.34 25.56
CA GLN A 182 -15.93 19.79 25.33
C GLN A 182 -17.37 20.32 25.40
N GLU A 183 -18.39 19.48 25.31
CA GLU A 183 -19.80 19.87 25.48
C GLU A 183 -20.25 19.88 26.96
N GLN A 184 -19.59 19.10 27.84
CA GLN A 184 -19.90 19.05 29.28
C GLN A 184 -19.51 20.28 30.13
N PRO A 185 -18.54 21.17 29.78
CA PRO A 185 -18.21 22.34 30.59
C PRO A 185 -19.30 23.43 30.61
N GLN A 186 -20.21 23.46 29.61
CA GLN A 186 -21.19 24.55 29.49
C GLN A 186 -22.48 24.36 30.31
N LYS A 187 -22.86 23.12 30.65
CA LYS A 187 -24.07 22.89 31.48
C LYS A 187 -23.88 23.20 32.96
N GLY A 188 -22.64 23.27 33.45
CA GLY A 188 -22.35 23.57 34.86
C GLY A 188 -22.36 25.07 35.23
N GLN A 189 -22.37 25.98 34.25
CA GLN A 189 -22.34 27.43 34.51
C GLN A 189 -23.72 28.11 34.38
N GLU A 190 -24.70 27.50 33.69
CA GLU A 190 -26.06 28.04 33.62
C GLU A 190 -26.93 27.69 34.85
N GLU A 191 -26.61 26.63 35.60
CA GLU A 191 -27.32 26.29 36.85
C GLU A 191 -26.80 27.02 38.10
N GLN A 192 -25.67 27.73 38.02
CA GLN A 192 -25.17 28.56 39.13
C GLN A 192 -25.61 30.03 39.07
N ASN A 193 -26.35 30.43 38.02
CA ASN A 193 -26.84 31.81 37.82
C ASN A 193 -28.38 31.92 37.75
N LYS A 194 -29.10 30.93 38.29
CA LYS A 194 -30.55 31.01 38.58
C LYS A 194 -30.80 30.76 40.05
#